data_AF-A0A2I0QZ27-F1
#
_entry.id   AF-A0A2I0QZ27-F1
#
_cell.length_a   1.000
_cell.length_b   1.000
_cell.length_c   1.000
_cell.angle_alpha   90.00
_cell.angle_beta   90.00
_cell.angle_gamma   90.00
#
_symmetry.space_group_name_H-M   'P 1'
#
loop_
_entity.id
_entity.type
_entity.pdbx_description
1 polymer ?
#
loop_
_entity_poly.entity_id
_entity_poly.type
_entity_poly.pdbx_seq_one_letter_code
_entity_poly.pdbx_strand_id
1 'polypeptide(L)'
;MKDLTITVKTLYGFETLLKDELAELGYSNVESLNRAVQLQGSWEDVYRLNYRCRLAISVLVKVKSFTIHKEEDLYKQAKKLIGLLILISIKLLP
;
A
#
# COMPACT_ATOMS: atom_id res chain seq x y z
N MET A 1 15.37 7.90 -7.98
CA MET A 1 13.95 7.49 -8.16
C MET A 1 13.33 7.43 -6.78
N LYS A 2 12.06 7.86 -6.62
CA LYS A 2 11.38 7.83 -5.32
C LYS A 2 10.73 6.46 -5.18
N ASP A 3 11.29 5.60 -4.34
CA ASP A 3 10.70 4.30 -4.03
C ASP A 3 9.45 4.50 -3.16
N LEU A 4 8.28 4.34 -3.78
CA LEU A 4 6.97 4.36 -3.13
C LEU A 4 6.74 3.01 -2.47
N THR A 5 6.16 3.01 -1.27
CA THR A 5 5.64 1.78 -0.67
C THR A 5 4.24 1.53 -1.21
N ILE A 6 4.08 0.45 -1.97
CA ILE A 6 2.83 0.06 -2.60
C ILE A 6 2.30 -1.18 -1.88
N THR A 7 1.03 -1.14 -1.47
CA THR A 7 0.33 -2.26 -0.84
C THR A 7 -0.83 -2.69 -1.74
N VAL A 8 -0.75 -3.90 -2.27
CA VAL A 8 -1.78 -4.51 -3.10
C VAL A 8 -2.67 -5.38 -2.21
N LYS A 9 -3.95 -5.04 -2.09
CA LYS A 9 -4.92 -5.81 -1.30
C LYS A 9 -5.52 -6.94 -2.12
N THR A 10 -5.71 -8.09 -1.49
CA THR A 10 -6.32 -9.29 -2.07
C THR A 10 -7.36 -9.89 -1.12
N LEU A 11 -8.10 -10.89 -1.59
CA LEU A 11 -9.00 -11.67 -0.77
C LEU A 11 -8.21 -12.55 0.22
N TYR A 12 -8.85 -12.89 1.34
CA TYR A 12 -8.23 -13.76 2.34
C TYR A 12 -7.87 -15.13 1.74
N GLY A 13 -6.63 -15.58 1.96
CA GLY A 13 -6.12 -16.85 1.41
C GLY A 13 -5.54 -16.77 -0.01
N PHE A 14 -5.62 -15.61 -0.68
CA PHE A 14 -5.04 -15.39 -2.01
C PHE A 14 -3.68 -14.68 -1.97
N GLU A 15 -3.06 -14.55 -0.80
CA GLU A 15 -1.78 -13.83 -0.64
C GLU A 15 -0.64 -14.51 -1.40
N THR A 16 -0.58 -15.84 -1.37
CA THR A 16 0.43 -16.62 -2.10
C THR A 16 0.23 -16.50 -3.61
N LEU A 17 -1.01 -16.61 -4.09
CA LEU A 17 -1.33 -16.48 -5.52
C LEU A 17 -1.04 -15.07 -6.04
N LEU A 18 -1.34 -14.04 -5.25
CA LEU A 18 -1.00 -12.66 -5.59
C LEU A 18 0.53 -12.47 -5.64
N LYS A 19 1.27 -13.09 -4.71
CA LYS A 19 2.73 -13.06 -4.72
C LYS A 19 3.31 -13.70 -5.98
N ASP A 20 2.76 -14.83 -6.41
CA ASP A 20 3.18 -15.50 -7.64
C ASP A 20 2.88 -14.64 -8.88
N GLU A 21 1.68 -14.05 -8.97
CA GLU A 21 1.31 -13.11 -10.05
C GLU A 21 2.28 -11.90 -10.08
N LEU A 22 2.61 -11.34 -8.92
CA LEU A 22 3.57 -10.23 -8.81
C LEU A 22 4.98 -10.64 -9.26
N ALA A 23 5.41 -11.86 -8.94
CA ALA A 23 6.69 -12.40 -9.39
C ALA A 23 6.72 -12.54 -10.92
N GLU A 24 5.65 -13.02 -11.55
CA GLU A 24 5.51 -13.09 -13.02
C GLU A 24 5.54 -11.70 -13.68
N LEU A 25 5.04 -10.67 -12.99
CA LEU A 25 5.09 -9.29 -13.45
C LEU A 25 6.48 -8.64 -13.31
N GLY A 26 7.42 -9.32 -12.64
CA GLY A 26 8.80 -8.88 -12.41
C GLY A 26 9.06 -8.34 -11.00
N TYR A 27 8.12 -8.46 -10.08
CA TYR A 27 8.28 -8.02 -8.69
C TYR A 27 8.61 -9.21 -7.78
N SER A 28 9.90 -9.52 -7.66
CA SER A 28 10.37 -10.67 -6.85
C SER A 28 10.53 -10.32 -5.37
N ASN A 29 10.78 -9.05 -5.04
CA ASN A 29 11.00 -8.58 -3.68
C ASN A 29 9.72 -7.99 -3.08
N VAL A 30 8.84 -8.87 -2.58
CA VAL A 30 7.54 -8.48 -2.01
C VAL A 30 7.31 -9.15 -0.65
N GLU A 31 6.68 -8.41 0.25
CA GLU A 31 6.33 -8.84 1.61
C GLU A 31 4.86 -9.21 1.69
N SER A 32 4.55 -10.44 2.07
CA SER A 32 3.16 -10.88 2.29
C SER A 32 2.65 -10.37 3.64
N LEU A 33 1.50 -9.72 3.62
CA LEU A 33 0.76 -9.19 4.77
C LEU A 33 -0.61 -9.88 4.85
N ASN A 34 -1.31 -9.76 5.98
CA ASN A 34 -2.67 -10.31 6.10
C ASN A 34 -3.62 -9.62 5.09
N ARG A 35 -4.11 -10.39 4.10
CA ARG A 35 -4.95 -9.98 2.97
C ARG A 35 -4.29 -8.98 2.02
N ALA A 36 -2.95 -8.91 1.99
CA ALA A 36 -2.25 -7.97 1.12
C ALA A 36 -0.82 -8.42 0.80
N VAL A 37 -0.24 -7.83 -0.24
CA VAL A 37 1.19 -7.95 -0.55
C VAL A 37 1.76 -6.55 -0.70
N GLN A 38 2.87 -6.28 -0.02
CA GLN A 38 3.57 -5.00 -0.05
C GLN A 38 4.84 -5.10 -0.90
N LEU A 39 5.11 -4.06 -1.68
CA LEU A 39 6.27 -3.94 -2.54
C LEU A 39 6.76 -2.50 -2.60
N GLN A 40 7.97 -2.31 -3.12
CA GLN A 40 8.54 -1.00 -3.39
C GLN A 40 8.62 -0.77 -4.89
N GLY A 41 8.25 0.42 -5.35
CA GLY A 41 8.25 0.74 -6.78
C GLY A 41 7.98 2.21 -7.09
N SER A 42 7.80 2.49 -8.37
CA SER A 42 7.52 3.81 -8.93
C SER A 42 6.03 4.03 -9.18
N TRP A 43 5.65 5.23 -9.61
CA TRP A 43 4.26 5.50 -10.04
C TRP A 43 3.86 4.68 -11.27
N GLU A 44 4.79 4.42 -12.19
CA GLU A 44 4.55 3.57 -13.36
C GLU A 44 4.14 2.16 -12.94
N ASP A 45 4.77 1.64 -11.89
CA ASP A 45 4.45 0.34 -11.30
C ASP A 45 3.04 0.33 -10.71
N VAL A 46 2.60 1.43 -10.05
CA VAL A 46 1.23 1.56 -9.55
C VAL A 46 0.22 1.44 -10.69
N TYR A 47 0.41 2.16 -11.79
CA TYR A 47 -0.49 2.07 -12.96
C TYR A 47 -0.44 0.69 -13.59
N ARG A 48 0.75 0.11 -13.74
CA ARG A 48 0.95 -1.23 -14.29
C ARG A 48 0.24 -2.29 -13.45
N LEU A 49 0.32 -2.20 -12.12
CA LEU A 49 -0.34 -3.13 -11.20
C LEU A 49 -1.86 -3.02 -11.29
N ASN A 50 -2.43 -1.81 -11.36
CA ASN A 50 -3.87 -1.64 -11.54
C ASN A 50 -4.37 -2.25 -12.87
N TYR A 51 -3.55 -2.24 -13.92
CA TYR A 51 -3.92 -2.78 -15.22
C TYR A 51 -3.69 -4.29 -15.34
N ARG A 52 -2.61 -4.81 -14.74
CA ARG A 52 -2.15 -6.20 -14.97
C ARG A 52 -2.53 -7.19 -13.88
N CYS A 53 -2.77 -6.76 -12.64
CA CYS A 53 -3.18 -7.67 -11.57
C CYS A 53 -4.67 -8.00 -11.68
N ARG A 54 -4.99 -9.29 -11.66
CA ARG A 54 -6.39 -9.78 -11.66
C ARG A 54 -6.88 -10.11 -10.26
N LEU A 55 -5.95 -10.49 -9.38
CA LEU A 55 -6.23 -10.86 -7.98
C LEU A 55 -6.31 -9.64 -7.05
N ALA A 56 -5.81 -8.49 -7.49
CA ALA A 56 -5.80 -7.26 -6.72
C ALA A 56 -7.21 -6.64 -6.62
N ILE A 57 -7.67 -6.42 -5.39
CA ILE A 57 -8.89 -5.66 -5.11
C ILE A 57 -8.60 -4.15 -5.14
N SER A 58 -7.43 -3.75 -4.64
CA SER A 58 -7.03 -2.34 -4.57
C SER A 58 -5.51 -2.22 -4.49
N VAL A 59 -4.95 -1.24 -5.20
CA VAL A 59 -3.53 -0.88 -5.11
C VAL A 59 -3.41 0.44 -4.34
N LEU A 60 -2.74 0.40 -3.19
CA LEU A 60 -2.63 1.54 -2.27
C LEU A 60 -1.18 2.03 -2.21
N VAL A 61 -0.98 3.34 -2.28
CA VAL A 61 0.34 3.96 -2.10
C VAL A 61 0.41 4.59 -0.71
N LYS A 62 1.47 4.28 0.04
CA LYS A 62 1.72 4.89 1.34
C LYS A 62 2.16 6.34 1.17
N VAL A 63 1.31 7.28 1.58
CA VAL A 63 1.64 8.71 1.50
C VAL A 63 2.40 9.19 2.73
N LYS A 64 1.96 8.80 3.92
CA LYS A 64 2.58 9.25 5.17
C LYS A 64 2.38 8.25 6.29
N SER A 65 3.40 8.10 7.12
CA SER A 65 3.37 7.37 8.39
C SER A 65 3.62 8.37 9.50
N PHE A 66 2.79 8.40 10.54
CA PHE A 66 3.01 9.25 11.71
C PHE A 66 2.47 8.55 12.96
N THR A 67 3.11 8.79 14.09
CA THR A 67 2.67 8.30 15.41
C THR A 67 1.76 9.35 16.03
N ILE A 68 0.68 8.91 16.67
CA ILE A 68 -0.30 9.78 17.32
C ILE A 68 -0.24 9.46 18.81
N HIS A 69 -0.03 10.50 19.64
CA HIS A 69 -0.07 10.37 21.10
C HIS A 69 -1.29 11.06 21.72
N LYS A 70 -1.84 12.08 21.04
CA LYS A 70 -3.01 12.84 21.50
C LYS A 70 -3.98 13.07 20.34
N GLU A 71 -5.26 13.23 20.65
CA GLU A 71 -6.31 13.45 19.66
C GLU A 71 -6.06 14.68 18.78
N GLU A 72 -5.55 15.78 19.34
CA GLU A 72 -5.21 16.98 18.58
C GLU A 72 -4.16 16.76 17.49
N ASP A 73 -3.24 15.82 17.68
CA ASP A 73 -2.19 15.51 16.70
C ASP A 73 -2.79 14.84 15.46
N LEU A 74 -3.84 14.04 15.65
CA LEU A 74 -4.59 13.46 14.53
C LEU A 74 -5.21 14.57 13.67
N TYR A 75 -5.90 15.54 14.28
CA TYR A 75 -6.53 16.64 13.54
C TYR A 75 -5.48 17.51 12.82
N LYS A 76 -4.36 17.84 13.47
CA LYS A 76 -3.28 18.63 12.87
C LYS A 76 -2.65 17.92 11.67
N GLN A 77 -2.43 16.61 11.75
CA GLN A 77 -1.87 15.83 10.65
C GLN A 77 -2.90 15.60 9.54
N ALA A 78 -4.16 15.32 9.86
CA ALA A 78 -5.24 15.14 8.89
C ALA A 78 -5.49 16.43 8.09
N LYS A 79 -5.51 17.60 8.74
CA LYS A 79 -5.66 18.90 8.08
C LYS A 79 -4.54 19.17 7.07
N LYS A 80 -3.31 18.71 7.34
CA LYS A 80 -2.17 18.81 6.40
C LYS A 80 -2.30 17.85 5.21
N LEU A 81 -3.08 16.77 5.32
CA LEU A 81 -3.25 15.76 4.28
C LEU A 81 -4.44 16.07 3.33
N ILE A 82 -5.44 16.80 3.80
CA ILE A 82 -6.72 17.06 3.11
C ILE A 82 -6.61 17.71 1.71
N GLY A 83 -5.43 18.18 1.30
CA GLY A 83 -5.18 18.62 -0.08
C GLY A 83 -5.10 17.48 -1.12
N LEU A 84 -5.02 16.21 -0.72
CA LEU A 84 -4.91 15.09 -1.66
C LEU A 84 -5.62 13.85 -1.06
N LEU A 85 -6.73 13.44 -1.69
CA LEU A 85 -7.53 12.28 -1.31
C LEU A 85 -6.68 11.00 -1.39
N ILE A 86 -6.02 10.58 -0.31
CA ILE A 86 -5.21 9.35 -0.29
C ILE A 86 -5.28 8.63 1.06
N LEU A 87 -5.42 7.29 0.98
CA LEU A 87 -5.52 6.38 2.11
C LEU A 87 -4.30 6.46 3.05
N ILE A 88 -4.58 6.62 4.35
CA ILE A 88 -3.58 6.64 5.44
C ILE A 88 -3.53 5.25 6.07
N SER A 89 -2.35 4.64 6.12
CA SER A 89 -2.11 3.46 6.95
C SER A 89 -1.70 3.93 8.35
N ILE A 90 -2.66 4.06 9.28
CA ILE A 90 -2.37 4.30 10.70
C ILE A 90 -1.88 2.98 11.29
N LYS A 91 -0.57 2.86 11.52
CA LYS A 91 -0.01 1.76 12.30
C LYS A 91 -0.16 2.14 13.77
N LEU A 92 -1.29 1.75 14.37
CA LEU A 92 -1.44 1.68 15.82
C LEU A 92 -0.56 0.52 16.29
N LEU A 93 0.66 0.82 16.72
CA LEU A 93 1.33 -0.03 17.70
C LEU A 93 0.77 0.32 19.08
N PRO A 94 0.59 -0.66 19.97
CA PRO A 94 0.11 -0.44 21.34
C PRO A 94 1.02 0.48 22.15
#